data_AF-A0A6N1XG70-F1
#
_entry.id   AF-A0A6N1XG70-F1
#
_cell.length_a   1.000
_cell.length_b   1.000
_cell.length_c   1.000
_cell.angle_alpha   90.00
_cell.angle_beta   90.00
_cell.angle_gamma   90.00
#
_symmetry.space_group_name_H-M   'P 1'
#
loop_
_entity.id
_entity.type
_entity.pdbx_description
1 polymer ?
#
loop_
_entity_poly.entity_id
_entity_poly.type
_entity_poly.pdbx_seq_one_letter_code
_entity_poly.pdbx_strand_id
1 'polypeptide(L)'
;MKVQELGKAAHVWCAHCNVAKGCAIYETRPESCRIYDCLWLQTQRLSRPMAAELRPDRCRVVVGTANGGEEVVLYLDPDRPDAWKRPALQGFLRELRGRGIRVFLSHNDVLHPLAN
;
A
#
# COMPACT_ATOMS: atom_id res chain seq x y z
N MET A 1 2.37 -6.41 4.74
CA MET A 1 3.78 -5.99 4.76
C MET A 1 4.54 -6.75 5.84
N LYS A 2 5.55 -7.52 5.42
CA LYS A 2 6.50 -8.22 6.29
C LYS A 2 7.66 -7.31 6.70
N VAL A 3 8.23 -7.52 7.88
CA VAL A 3 9.44 -6.81 8.37
C VAL A 3 10.41 -7.86 8.91
N GLN A 4 11.45 -8.18 8.12
CA GLN A 4 12.40 -9.25 8.45
C GLN A 4 13.19 -8.98 9.74
N GLU A 5 13.65 -7.75 9.93
CA GLU A 5 14.42 -7.32 11.12
C GLU A 5 13.67 -7.53 12.45
N LEU A 6 12.34 -7.60 12.41
CA LEU A 6 11.49 -7.83 13.58
C LEU A 6 10.86 -9.23 13.60
N GLY A 7 11.20 -10.10 12.64
CA GLY A 7 10.51 -11.39 12.46
C GLY A 7 9.00 -11.26 12.20
N LYS A 8 8.53 -10.09 11.75
CA LYS A 8 7.11 -9.81 11.58
C LYS A 8 6.63 -10.34 10.23
N ALA A 9 5.73 -11.32 10.25
CA ALA A 9 5.07 -11.83 9.06
C ALA A 9 4.17 -10.77 8.39
N ALA A 10 3.89 -10.94 7.09
CA ALA A 10 2.89 -10.12 6.41
C ALA A 10 1.50 -10.37 7.01
N HIS A 11 0.61 -9.39 6.88
CA HIS A 11 -0.78 -9.44 7.36
C HIS A 11 -0.94 -9.64 8.88
N VAL A 12 0.14 -9.71 9.64
CA VAL A 12 0.14 -9.77 11.11
C VAL A 12 0.43 -8.38 11.70
N TRP A 13 -0.22 -8.05 12.80
CA TRP A 13 0.10 -6.84 13.56
C TRP A 13 1.55 -6.85 14.05
N CYS A 14 2.23 -5.71 13.98
CA CYS A 14 3.55 -5.59 14.58
C CYS A 14 3.40 -5.63 16.11
N ALA A 15 4.22 -6.41 16.81
CA ALA A 15 4.23 -6.46 18.28
C ALA A 15 4.49 -5.08 18.93
N HIS A 16 5.17 -4.17 18.22
CA HIS A 16 5.40 -2.81 18.68
C HIS A 16 4.33 -1.81 18.26
N CYS A 17 3.31 -2.22 17.50
CA CYS A 17 2.22 -1.33 17.14
C CYS A 17 1.19 -1.29 18.27
N ASN A 18 1.06 -0.13 18.90
CA ASN A 18 -0.07 0.17 19.75
C ASN A 18 -1.21 0.68 18.88
N VAL A 19 -2.26 -0.13 18.72
CA VAL A 19 -3.39 0.16 17.84
C VAL A 19 -3.97 1.53 18.17
N ALA A 20 -4.23 2.33 17.13
CA ALA A 20 -4.67 3.74 17.20
C ALA A 20 -3.69 4.74 17.83
N LYS A 21 -2.54 4.32 18.37
CA LYS A 21 -1.50 5.21 18.92
C LYS A 21 -0.22 5.27 18.09
N GLY A 22 0.11 4.20 17.36
CA GLY A 22 1.29 4.13 16.50
C GLY A 22 2.36 3.18 17.03
N CYS A 23 3.61 3.35 16.56
CA CYS A 23 4.73 2.48 16.92
C CYS A 23 5.31 2.87 18.29
N ALA A 24 5.36 1.93 19.23
CA ALA A 24 5.93 2.13 20.57
C ALA A 24 7.46 2.34 20.57
N ILE A 25 8.15 1.89 19.51
CA ILE A 25 9.59 2.06 19.32
C ILE A 25 9.90 2.99 18.15
N TYR A 26 9.05 3.98 17.86
CA TYR A 26 9.17 4.77 16.64
C TYR A 26 10.58 5.35 16.44
N GLU A 27 11.18 5.94 17.49
CA GLU A 27 12.52 6.52 17.43
C GLU A 27 13.64 5.50 17.17
N THR A 28 13.46 4.25 17.58
CA THR A 28 14.43 3.16 17.44
C THR A 28 13.99 2.10 16.42
N ARG A 29 12.98 2.40 15.59
CA ARG A 29 12.46 1.47 14.58
C ARG A 29 13.57 1.04 13.60
N PRO A 30 13.51 -0.20 13.09
CA PRO A 30 14.51 -0.72 12.18
C PRO A 30 14.52 0.03 10.84
N GLU A 31 15.57 -0.15 10.06
CA GLU A 31 15.81 0.64 8.85
C GLU A 31 14.69 0.45 7.82
N SER A 32 14.22 -0.79 7.62
CA SER A 32 13.10 -1.06 6.71
C SER A 32 11.83 -0.29 7.05
N CYS A 33 11.60 0.02 8.34
CA CYS A 33 10.47 0.82 8.79
C CYS A 33 10.72 2.33 8.67
N ARG A 34 11.98 2.78 8.56
CA ARG A 34 12.34 4.20 8.37
C ARG A 34 12.22 4.62 6.92
N ILE A 35 12.68 3.78 6.01
CA ILE A 35 12.78 4.10 4.58
C ILE A 35 11.48 3.87 3.80
N TYR A 36 10.52 3.20 4.41
CA TYR A 36 9.26 2.87 3.74
C TYR A 36 8.27 4.03 3.81
N ASP A 37 7.89 4.53 2.63
CA ASP A 37 6.69 5.34 2.41
C ASP A 37 5.80 4.63 1.37
N CYS A 38 4.48 4.56 1.60
CA CYS A 38 3.56 4.09 0.57
C CYS A 38 3.41 5.13 -0.55
N LEU A 39 2.93 4.72 -1.74
CA LEU A 39 2.84 5.61 -2.91
C LEU A 39 1.99 6.85 -2.62
N TRP A 40 0.89 6.68 -1.88
CA TRP A 40 0.06 7.81 -1.47
C TRP A 40 0.88 8.86 -0.69
N LEU A 41 1.67 8.44 0.30
CA LEU A 41 2.47 9.33 1.12
C LEU A 41 3.62 9.97 0.33
N GLN A 42 4.30 9.19 -0.52
CA GLN A 42 5.36 9.68 -1.39
C GLN A 42 4.88 10.82 -2.29
N THR A 43 3.68 10.68 -2.87
CA THR A 43 3.13 11.69 -3.79
C THR A 43 2.69 12.98 -3.09
N GLN A 44 2.49 12.99 -1.77
CA GLN A 44 2.11 14.21 -1.04
C GLN A 44 3.19 15.30 -1.07
N ARG A 45 4.43 14.95 -1.42
CA ARG A 45 5.55 15.88 -1.58
C ARG A 45 5.65 16.44 -3.01
N LEU A 46 4.78 16.01 -3.93
CA LEU A 46 4.82 16.38 -5.36
C LEU A 46 3.80 17.47 -5.70
N SER A 47 3.96 18.11 -6.86
CA SER A 47 3.05 19.16 -7.36
C SER A 47 1.64 18.65 -7.68
N ARG A 48 1.48 17.34 -7.90
CA ARG A 48 0.20 16.68 -8.17
C ARG A 48 0.09 15.42 -7.30
N PRO A 49 -0.32 15.56 -6.03
CA PRO A 49 -0.42 14.43 -5.10
C PRO A 49 -1.60 13.52 -5.44
N MET A 50 -1.53 12.26 -5.00
CA MET A 50 -2.70 11.38 -5.03
C MET A 50 -3.81 11.94 -4.14
N ALA A 51 -5.06 11.77 -4.59
CA ALA A 51 -6.25 12.25 -3.90
C ALA A 51 -6.36 11.70 -2.47
N ALA A 52 -6.98 12.48 -1.57
CA ALA A 52 -7.08 12.14 -0.15
C ALA A 52 -7.90 10.87 0.10
N GLU A 53 -8.85 10.55 -0.77
CA GLU A 53 -9.71 9.36 -0.72
C GLU A 53 -8.91 8.07 -0.92
N LEU A 54 -7.74 8.16 -1.57
CA LEU A 54 -6.83 7.04 -1.80
C LEU A 54 -5.90 6.77 -0.61
N ARG A 55 -5.97 7.56 0.46
CA ARG A 55 -5.21 7.32 1.69
C ARG A 55 -5.57 5.95 2.28
N PRO A 56 -4.61 5.10 2.68
CA PRO A 56 -4.88 3.70 3.05
C PRO A 56 -5.94 3.49 4.15
N ASP A 57 -6.00 4.36 5.16
CA ASP A 57 -7.04 4.28 6.21
C ASP A 57 -8.46 4.56 5.68
N ARG A 58 -8.60 5.24 4.54
CA ARG A 58 -9.89 5.55 3.90
C ARG A 58 -10.28 4.53 2.84
N CYS A 59 -9.36 4.20 1.93
CA CYS A 59 -9.63 3.27 0.83
C CYS A 59 -9.45 1.80 1.22
N ARG A 60 -8.82 1.51 2.37
CA ARG A 60 -8.50 0.15 2.87
C ARG A 60 -7.54 -0.64 1.97
N VAL A 61 -6.76 0.05 1.14
CA VAL A 61 -5.73 -0.53 0.27
C VAL A 61 -4.45 0.26 0.39
N VAL A 62 -3.31 -0.42 0.52
CA VAL A 62 -2.01 0.22 0.40
C VAL A 62 -1.59 0.16 -1.06
N VAL A 63 -1.29 1.31 -1.66
CA VAL A 63 -0.76 1.39 -3.02
C VAL A 63 0.76 1.48 -2.94
N GLY A 64 1.45 0.62 -3.67
CA GLY A 64 2.90 0.67 -3.86
C GLY A 64 3.27 0.53 -5.33
N THR A 65 4.57 0.52 -5.59
CA THR A 65 5.12 0.32 -6.93
C THR A 65 6.09 -0.86 -6.95
N ALA A 66 6.14 -1.55 -8.08
CA ALA A 66 7.13 -2.58 -8.38
C ALA A 66 7.90 -2.23 -9.66
N ASN A 67 8.92 -3.02 -9.99
CA ASN A 67 9.72 -2.88 -11.21
C ASN A 67 10.18 -1.42 -11.47
N GLY A 68 10.82 -0.82 -10.47
CA GLY A 68 11.37 0.54 -10.59
C GLY A 68 10.33 1.66 -10.73
N GLY A 69 9.04 1.38 -10.48
CA GLY A 69 7.96 2.37 -10.64
C GLY A 69 7.07 2.15 -11.86
N GLU A 70 7.38 1.17 -12.71
CA GLU A 70 6.63 0.88 -13.93
C GLU A 70 5.31 0.14 -13.67
N GLU A 71 5.20 -0.50 -12.51
CA GLU A 71 4.03 -1.28 -12.10
C GLU A 71 3.46 -0.75 -10.80
N VAL A 72 2.13 -0.74 -10.70
CA VAL A 72 1.42 -0.43 -9.46
C VAL A 72 0.95 -1.72 -8.81
N VAL A 73 1.14 -1.83 -7.50
CA VAL A 73 0.67 -2.95 -6.69
C VAL A 73 -0.35 -2.44 -5.68
N LEU A 74 -1.53 -3.04 -5.68
CA LEU A 74 -2.55 -2.86 -4.65
C LEU A 74 -2.42 -3.97 -3.60
N TYR A 75 -1.91 -3.63 -2.42
CA TYR A 75 -1.82 -4.56 -1.30
C TYR A 75 -3.15 -4.62 -0.55
N LEU A 76 -3.79 -5.79 -0.64
CA LEU A 76 -5.09 -6.06 -0.06
C LEU A 76 -4.95 -6.66 1.34
N ASP A 77 -5.88 -6.28 2.21
CA ASP A 77 -6.10 -6.96 3.47
C ASP A 77 -6.81 -8.31 3.18
N PRO A 78 -6.31 -9.45 3.70
CA PRO A 78 -6.96 -10.75 3.53
C PRO A 78 -8.42 -10.77 3.99
N ASP A 79 -8.78 -9.96 4.98
CA ASP A 79 -10.17 -9.85 5.46
C ASP A 79 -11.05 -8.99 4.54
N ARG A 80 -10.45 -8.28 3.59
CA ARG A 80 -11.14 -7.35 2.66
C ARG A 80 -10.55 -7.44 1.23
N PRO A 81 -10.60 -8.61 0.59
CA PRO A 81 -9.98 -8.83 -0.72
C PRO A 81 -10.68 -8.06 -1.86
N ASP A 82 -11.86 -7.49 -1.61
CA ASP A 82 -12.64 -6.71 -2.55
C ASP A 82 -12.50 -5.18 -2.37
N ALA A 83 -11.66 -4.72 -1.43
CA ALA A 83 -11.48 -3.30 -1.15
C ALA A 83 -11.08 -2.46 -2.38
N TRP A 84 -10.40 -3.06 -3.35
CA TRP A 84 -10.03 -2.42 -4.63
C TRP A 84 -11.24 -2.03 -5.51
N LYS A 85 -12.42 -2.59 -5.26
CA LYS A 85 -13.67 -2.27 -5.97
C LYS A 85 -14.32 -0.97 -5.54
N ARG A 86 -13.82 -0.32 -4.48
CA ARG A 86 -14.37 0.96 -3.99
C ARG A 86 -14.30 2.06 -5.06
N PRO A 87 -15.29 2.97 -5.12
CA PRO A 87 -15.36 4.01 -6.17
C PRO A 87 -14.08 4.84 -6.33
N ALA A 88 -13.44 5.22 -5.22
CA ALA A 88 -12.19 5.99 -5.23
C ALA A 88 -11.06 5.25 -5.98
N LEU A 89 -10.93 3.93 -5.78
CA LEU A 89 -9.92 3.13 -6.48
C LEU A 89 -10.30 2.85 -7.92
N GLN A 90 -11.60 2.71 -8.23
CA GLN A 90 -12.04 2.53 -9.62
C GLN A 90 -11.68 3.73 -10.51
N GLY A 91 -11.81 4.95 -9.98
CA GLY A 91 -11.35 6.16 -10.67
C GLY A 91 -9.85 6.14 -10.93
N PHE A 92 -9.06 5.86 -9.88
CA PHE A 92 -7.60 5.77 -9.97
C PHE A 92 -7.13 4.66 -10.94
N LEU A 93 -7.77 3.49 -10.92
CA LEU A 93 -7.48 2.38 -11.83
C LEU A 93 -7.74 2.77 -13.28
N ARG A 94 -8.81 3.53 -13.56
CA ARG A 94 -9.10 4.04 -14.91
C ARG A 94 -8.00 4.97 -15.41
N GLU A 95 -7.48 5.84 -14.55
CA GLU A 95 -6.36 6.72 -14.87
C GLU A 95 -5.08 5.94 -15.18
N LEU A 96 -4.75 4.94 -14.35
CA LEU A 96 -3.59 4.07 -14.57
C LEU A 96 -3.70 3.31 -15.90
N ARG A 97 -4.87 2.75 -16.19
CA ARG A 97 -5.16 2.06 -17.46
C ARG A 97 -5.04 2.98 -18.67
N GLY A 98 -5.57 4.21 -18.57
CA GLY A 98 -5.43 5.22 -19.61
C GLY A 98 -3.98 5.60 -19.92
N ARG A 99 -3.07 5.35 -18.97
CA ARG A 99 -1.62 5.57 -19.10
C ARG A 99 -0.84 4.29 -19.46
N GLY A 100 -1.52 3.15 -19.64
CA GLY A 100 -0.90 1.86 -19.94
C GLY A 100 -0.11 1.25 -18.75
N ILE A 101 -0.33 1.73 -17.53
CA ILE A 101 0.37 1.24 -16.34
C ILE A 101 -0.23 -0.11 -15.93
N ARG A 102 0.62 -1.12 -15.79
CA ARG A 102 0.23 -2.45 -15.33
C ARG A 102 -0.07 -2.42 -13.83
N VAL A 103 -1.18 -3.05 -13.44
CA VAL A 103 -1.62 -3.11 -12.05
C VAL A 103 -1.68 -4.57 -11.57
N PHE A 104 -1.19 -4.81 -10.36
CA PHE A 104 -1.26 -6.10 -9.69
C PHE A 104 -2.05 -5.98 -8.38
N LEU A 105 -2.79 -7.03 -8.04
CA LEU A 105 -3.38 -7.22 -6.72
C LEU A 105 -2.46 -8.13 -5.91
N SER A 106 -2.01 -7.67 -4.75
CA SER A 106 -1.33 -8.52 -3.76
C SER A 106 -2.35 -9.02 -2.75
N HIS A 107 -2.59 -10.32 -2.74
CA HIS A 107 -3.48 -11.01 -1.82
C HIS A 107 -2.74 -12.20 -1.19
N ASN A 108 -2.63 -12.22 0.14
CA ASN A 108 -1.84 -13.23 0.88
C ASN A 108 -0.40 -13.36 0.35
N ASP A 109 0.28 -12.23 0.14
CA ASP A 109 1.62 -12.13 -0.46
C ASP A 109 1.76 -12.71 -1.89
N VAL A 110 0.67 -13.08 -2.56
CA VAL A 110 0.66 -13.51 -3.97
C VAL A 110 0.24 -12.36 -4.87
N LEU A 111 0.97 -12.14 -5.96
CA LEU A 111 0.64 -11.13 -6.97
C LEU A 111 -0.22 -11.72 -8.08
N HIS A 112 -1.35 -11.07 -8.33
CA HIS A 112 -2.25 -11.39 -9.43
C HIS A 112 -2.34 -10.20 -10.37
N PRO A 113 -2.08 -10.36 -11.68
CA PRO A 113 -2.29 -9.27 -12.62
C PRO A 113 -3.77 -8.88 -12.64
N LEU A 114 -4.05 -7.59 -12.49
CA LEU A 114 -5.39 -7.07 -12.68
C LEU A 114 -5.61 -6.88 -14.18
N ALA A 115 -6.41 -7.74 -14.79
CA ALA A 115 -6.72 -7.66 -16.21
C ALA A 115 -7.26 -6.27 -16.58
N ASN A 116 -6.86 -5.81 -17.77
CA ASN A 116 -7.23 -4.51 -18.34
C ASN A 116 -8.74 -4.39 -18.58
#